data_AF-A0AAD1KMS9-F1
#
_entry.id   AF-A0AAD1KMS9-F1
#
_cell.length_a   1.000
_cell.length_b   1.000
_cell.length_c   1.000
_cell.angle_alpha   90.00
_cell.angle_beta   90.00
_cell.angle_gamma   90.00
#
_symmetry.space_group_name_H-M   'P 1'
#
loop_
_entity.id
_entity.type
_entity.pdbx_description
1 polymer ?
#
loop_
_entity_poly.entity_id
_entity_poly.type
_entity_poly.pdbx_seq_one_letter_code
_entity_poly.pdbx_strand_id
1 'polypeptide(L)'
;MPSDLARLRALQLTLLGDDHRYFHHDHRPDALDNYDLVLLRSFPNVIITPHIAFYSDTVTAEMVDCAMDPLRDFYPDGRAYYRDPIHGCIENRYAEPVRN
;
A
#
# COMPACT_ATOMS: atom_id res chain seq x y z
N MET A 1 15.32 28.92 -23.18
CA MET A 1 14.86 27.56 -22.82
C MET A 1 15.23 27.36 -21.36
N PRO A 2 14.29 27.04 -20.45
CA PRO A 2 14.58 27.09 -19.03
C PRO A 2 15.69 26.11 -18.69
N SER A 3 16.80 26.64 -18.20
CA SER A 3 18.12 26.00 -18.10
C SER A 3 18.33 25.15 -16.85
N ASP A 4 17.26 24.80 -16.12
CA ASP A 4 17.36 24.16 -14.81
C ASP A 4 16.35 23.01 -14.61
N LEU A 5 16.06 22.24 -15.65
CA LEU A 5 15.20 21.05 -15.57
C LEU A 5 15.99 19.78 -15.88
N ALA A 6 16.61 19.25 -14.83
CA ALA A 6 16.73 17.82 -14.46
C ALA A 6 18.09 17.49 -13.82
N ARG A 7 18.16 17.48 -12.48
CA ARG A 7 19.37 17.12 -11.71
C ARG A 7 19.26 15.76 -11.00
N LEU A 8 18.31 14.91 -11.38
CA LEU A 8 18.11 13.59 -10.78
C LEU A 8 18.85 12.51 -11.58
N ARG A 9 19.74 11.79 -10.91
CA ARG A 9 20.55 10.71 -11.51
C ARG A 9 19.77 9.41 -11.67
N ALA A 10 18.87 9.13 -10.74
CA ALA A 10 18.00 7.96 -10.74
C ALA A 10 16.76 8.25 -9.89
N LEU A 11 15.70 7.48 -10.09
CA LEU A 11 14.47 7.57 -9.32
C LEU A 11 13.87 6.17 -9.13
N GLN A 12 13.40 5.89 -7.92
CA GLN A 12 12.62 4.70 -7.63
C GLN A 12 11.30 5.11 -6.99
N LEU A 13 10.20 4.65 -7.56
CA LEU A 13 8.85 4.95 -7.09
C LEU A 13 8.07 3.66 -6.86
N THR A 14 7.34 3.62 -5.74
CA THR A 14 6.40 2.53 -5.44
C THR A 14 4.93 2.95 -5.53
N LEU A 15 4.65 4.25 -5.62
CA LEU A 15 3.30 4.81 -5.65
C LEU A 15 3.24 5.89 -6.74
N LEU A 16 2.11 5.97 -7.42
CA LEU A 16 1.78 7.03 -8.39
C LEU A 16 0.34 7.50 -8.14
N GLY A 17 0.00 8.70 -8.60
CA GLY A 17 -1.41 9.10 -8.69
C GLY A 17 -2.18 8.12 -9.58
N ASP A 18 -3.40 7.78 -9.17
CA ASP A 18 -4.29 6.83 -9.86
C ASP A 18 -3.70 5.43 -10.10
N ASP A 19 -2.72 5.01 -9.28
CA ASP A 19 -2.05 3.73 -9.42
C ASP A 19 -2.99 2.53 -9.28
N HIS A 20 -4.06 2.62 -8.50
CA HIS A 20 -5.10 1.59 -8.35
C HIS A 20 -5.73 1.13 -9.67
N ARG A 21 -5.66 1.94 -10.74
CA ARG A 21 -6.14 1.56 -12.09
C ARG A 21 -5.15 0.69 -12.87
N TYR A 22 -3.88 0.69 -12.49
CA TYR A 22 -2.77 0.13 -13.27
C TYR A 22 -1.94 -0.91 -12.51
N PHE A 23 -1.83 -0.79 -11.19
CA PHE A 23 -1.09 -1.71 -10.35
C PHE A 23 -1.98 -2.88 -9.95
N HIS A 24 -1.35 -4.03 -9.66
CA HIS A 24 -2.03 -5.29 -9.31
C HIS A 24 -2.96 -5.87 -10.40
N HIS A 25 -2.87 -5.36 -11.64
CA HIS A 25 -3.62 -5.82 -12.80
C HIS A 25 -2.67 -6.15 -13.97
N ASP A 26 -3.05 -7.09 -14.83
CA ASP A 26 -2.26 -7.44 -16.03
C ASP A 26 -2.67 -6.57 -17.22
N HIS A 27 -1.85 -5.57 -17.51
CA HIS A 27 -2.05 -4.62 -18.63
C HIS A 27 -1.18 -4.89 -19.85
N ARG A 28 -0.58 -6.10 -19.97
CA ARG A 28 0.13 -6.48 -21.20
C ARG A 28 -0.71 -6.37 -22.49
N PRO A 29 -2.03 -6.66 -22.50
CA PRO A 29 -2.84 -6.51 -23.71
C PRO A 29 -3.35 -5.08 -23.95
N ASP A 30 -3.27 -4.21 -22.94
CA ASP A 30 -3.92 -2.90 -22.96
C ASP A 30 -2.96 -1.78 -23.41
N ALA A 31 -3.52 -0.72 -23.98
CA ALA A 31 -2.82 0.54 -24.12
C ALA A 31 -2.93 1.33 -22.81
N LEU A 32 -1.79 1.65 -22.19
CA LEU A 32 -1.75 2.49 -20.99
C LEU A 32 -2.08 3.95 -21.35
N ASP A 33 -3.15 4.49 -20.76
CA ASP A 33 -3.61 5.88 -20.94
C ASP A 33 -3.05 6.85 -19.89
N ASN A 34 -2.29 6.36 -18.91
CA ASN A 34 -1.61 7.20 -17.92
C ASN A 34 -0.31 7.79 -18.48
N TYR A 35 -0.37 9.08 -18.83
CA TYR A 35 0.77 9.82 -19.35
C TYR A 35 1.98 9.78 -18.41
N ASP A 36 1.79 9.98 -17.10
CA ASP A 36 2.89 10.02 -16.13
C ASP A 36 3.56 8.66 -15.99
N LEU A 37 2.77 7.58 -15.93
CA LEU A 37 3.30 6.21 -15.84
C LEU A 37 4.10 5.85 -17.10
N VAL A 38 3.59 6.18 -18.28
CA VAL A 38 4.26 5.92 -19.57
C VAL A 38 5.53 6.76 -19.70
N LEU A 39 5.47 8.05 -19.36
CA LEU A 39 6.61 8.95 -19.40
C LEU A 39 7.70 8.50 -18.44
N LEU A 40 7.37 8.23 -17.18
CA LEU A 40 8.34 7.80 -16.17
C LEU A 40 8.99 6.45 -16.54
N ARG A 41 8.20 5.51 -17.08
CA ARG A 41 8.72 4.21 -17.56
C ARG A 41 9.62 4.32 -18.80
N SER A 42 9.53 5.41 -19.55
CA SER A 42 10.39 5.63 -20.73
C SER A 42 11.84 5.96 -20.38
N PHE A 43 12.11 6.39 -19.14
CA PHE A 43 13.45 6.73 -18.69
C PHE A 43 14.22 5.48 -18.19
N PRO A 44 15.44 5.22 -18.70
CA PRO A 44 16.20 4.02 -18.32
C PRO A 44 16.74 4.05 -16.89
N ASN A 45 16.75 5.21 -16.23
CA ASN A 45 17.20 5.42 -14.86
C ASN A 45 16.05 5.52 -13.85
N VAL A 46 14.84 5.11 -14.25
CA VAL A 46 13.65 5.11 -13.40
C VAL A 46 13.16 3.68 -13.21
N ILE A 47 13.00 3.28 -11.95
CA ILE A 47 12.42 2.00 -11.57
C ILE A 47 11.06 2.26 -10.91
N ILE A 48 10.02 1.62 -11.43
CA ILE A 48 8.67 1.69 -10.86
C ILE A 48 8.29 0.28 -10.40
N THR A 49 7.94 0.15 -9.13
CA THR A 49 7.40 -1.09 -8.55
C THR A 49 5.93 -0.88 -8.22
N PRO A 50 5.03 -1.84 -8.53
CA PRO A 50 3.58 -1.63 -8.45
C PRO A 50 3.06 -1.72 -7.01
N HIS A 51 3.36 -0.75 -6.15
CA HIS A 51 2.95 -0.69 -4.75
C HIS A 51 3.25 -1.97 -3.95
N ILE A 52 4.43 -2.55 -4.16
CA ILE A 52 4.86 -3.81 -3.52
C ILE A 52 5.91 -3.60 -2.42
N ALA A 53 6.11 -2.37 -1.93
CA ALA A 53 7.10 -2.10 -0.88
C ALA A 53 6.85 -2.91 0.41
N PHE A 54 5.60 -3.28 0.69
CA PHE A 54 5.20 -4.10 1.84
C PHE A 54 5.22 -5.61 1.55
N TYR A 55 5.52 -6.05 0.32
CA TYR A 55 5.40 -7.45 -0.07
C TYR A 55 6.62 -8.29 0.36
N SER A 56 6.66 -8.61 1.65
CA SER A 56 7.67 -9.47 2.28
C SER A 56 7.00 -10.50 3.19
N ASP A 57 7.69 -11.59 3.49
CA ASP A 57 7.16 -12.66 4.36
C ASP A 57 6.77 -12.13 5.74
N THR A 58 7.63 -11.30 6.34
CA THR A 58 7.41 -10.71 7.67
C THR A 58 6.17 -9.81 7.68
N VAL A 59 6.11 -8.84 6.78
CA VAL A 59 4.98 -7.88 6.77
C VAL A 59 3.68 -8.58 6.38
N THR A 60 3.72 -9.56 5.49
CA THR A 60 2.53 -10.34 5.12
C THR A 60 2.02 -11.16 6.32
N ALA A 61 2.91 -11.79 7.10
CA ALA A 61 2.52 -12.48 8.32
C ALA A 61 1.91 -11.52 9.35
N GLU A 62 2.54 -10.36 9.57
CA GLU A 62 2.01 -9.33 10.47
C GLU A 62 0.65 -8.80 10.01
N MET A 63 0.42 -8.66 8.71
CA MET A 63 -0.88 -8.26 8.17
C MET A 63 -1.97 -9.30 8.49
N VAL A 64 -1.64 -10.60 8.44
CA VAL A 64 -2.59 -11.66 8.84
C VAL A 64 -2.91 -11.56 10.31
N ASP A 65 -1.91 -11.41 11.17
CA ASP A 65 -2.11 -11.26 12.61
C ASP A 65 -2.94 -10.01 12.91
N CYS A 66 -2.59 -8.85 12.34
CA CYS A 66 -3.33 -7.60 12.48
C CYS A 66 -4.79 -7.70 12.01
N ALA A 67 -5.10 -8.54 11.03
CA ALA A 67 -6.47 -8.75 10.56
C ALA A 67 -7.26 -9.73 11.44
N MET A 68 -6.62 -10.81 11.90
CA MET A 68 -7.29 -11.93 12.59
C MET A 68 -7.36 -11.74 14.11
N ASP A 69 -6.36 -11.11 14.72
CA ASP A 69 -6.31 -10.86 16.16
C ASP A 69 -7.50 -10.04 16.68
N PRO A 70 -7.88 -8.91 16.05
CA PRO A 70 -9.02 -8.13 16.52
C PRO A 70 -10.35 -8.89 16.38
N LEU A 71 -10.48 -9.74 15.36
CA LEU A 71 -11.66 -10.58 15.15
C LEU A 71 -11.78 -11.66 16.23
N ARG A 72 -10.66 -12.28 16.60
CA ARG A 72 -10.60 -13.25 17.70
C ARG A 72 -10.98 -12.60 19.02
N ASP A 73 -10.45 -11.41 19.29
CA ASP A 73 -10.73 -10.68 20.53
C ASP A 73 -12.20 -10.20 20.57
N PHE A 74 -12.77 -9.86 19.41
CA PHE A 74 -14.18 -9.44 19.29
C PHE A 74 -15.19 -10.56 19.57
N TYR A 75 -14.89 -11.81 19.21
CA TYR A 75 -15.82 -12.93 19.34
C TYR A 75 -16.46 -13.12 20.74
N PRO A 76 -15.70 -13.12 21.86
CA PRO A 76 -16.25 -13.38 23.19
C PRO A 76 -17.15 -12.27 23.76
N ASP A 77 -16.82 -10.99 23.56
CA ASP A 77 -17.48 -9.88 24.27
C ASP A 77 -17.73 -8.63 23.41
N GLY A 78 -17.48 -8.70 22.10
CA GLY A 78 -17.66 -7.60 21.16
C GLY A 78 -16.55 -6.54 21.22
N ARG A 79 -15.41 -6.82 21.86
CA ARG A 79 -14.30 -5.86 21.97
C ARG A 79 -13.11 -6.28 21.11
N ALA A 80 -12.68 -5.40 20.24
CA ALA A 80 -11.48 -5.62 19.43
C ALA A 80 -10.31 -4.81 19.99
N TYR A 81 -9.10 -5.35 19.91
CA TYR A 81 -7.88 -4.65 20.31
C TYR A 81 -6.88 -4.58 19.16
N TYR A 82 -6.23 -3.42 19.02
CA TYR A 82 -5.07 -3.23 18.16
C TYR A 82 -3.80 -3.35 18.99
N ARG A 83 -2.86 -4.18 18.56
CA ARG A 83 -1.56 -4.36 19.22
C ARG A 83 -0.48 -3.71 18.37
N ASP A 84 0.16 -2.68 18.92
CA ASP A 84 1.30 -1.99 18.32
C ASP A 84 2.52 -2.12 19.23
N PRO A 85 3.71 -2.48 18.72
CA PRO A 85 4.97 -2.43 19.47
C PRO A 85 5.22 -1.11 20.22
N ILE A 86 4.74 0.02 19.72
CA ILE A 86 5.01 1.36 20.30
C ILE A 86 4.01 1.71 21.41
N HIS A 87 2.73 1.42 21.21
CA HIS A 87 1.65 1.87 22.10
C HIS A 87 1.01 0.76 22.94
N GLY A 88 1.43 -0.50 22.75
CA GLY A 88 0.85 -1.66 23.42
C GLY A 88 -0.53 -2.03 22.90
N CYS A 89 -1.39 -2.55 23.77
CA CYS A 89 -2.74 -3.00 23.43
C CYS A 89 -3.74 -1.83 23.56
N ILE A 90 -4.28 -1.35 22.44
CA ILE A 90 -5.26 -0.26 22.36
C ILE A 90 -6.62 -0.85 22.00
N GLU A 91 -7.67 -0.54 22.77
CA GLU A 91 -9.04 -0.91 22.41
C GLU A 91 -9.47 -0.20 21.12
N ASN A 92 -9.89 -0.97 20.12
CA ASN A 92 -10.38 -0.44 18.86
C ASN A 92 -11.78 0.14 19.07
N ARG A 93 -11.84 1.44 19.34
CA ARG A 93 -13.09 2.19 19.53
C ARG A 93 -13.96 2.31 18.27
N TYR A 94 -13.48 1.90 17.10
CA TYR A 94 -14.28 1.83 15.88
C TYR A 94 -15.02 0.49 15.72
N ALA A 95 -14.70 -0.51 16.56
CA ALA A 95 -15.47 -1.74 16.67
C ALA A 95 -16.66 -1.52 17.61
N GLU A 96 -17.61 -0.68 17.22
CA GLU A 96 -18.89 -0.68 17.93
C GLU A 96 -19.62 -1.99 17.63
N PRO A 97 -20.21 -2.66 18.63
CA PRO A 97 -21.06 -3.81 18.37
C PRO A 97 -22.21 -3.36 17.48
N VAL A 98 -22.34 -3.99 16.31
CA VAL A 98 -23.50 -3.78 15.44
C VAL A 98 -24.74 -4.16 16.26
N ARG A 99 -25.52 -3.15 16.69
CA ARG A 99 -26.78 -3.37 17.40
C ARG A 99 -27.75 -4.01 16.41
N ASN A 100 -28.10 -5.27 16.65
CA ASN A 100 -29.25 -5.92 16.01
C ASN A 100 -30.56 -5.34 16.55
#